data_AF-A0A7C1P2R5-F1
#
_entry.id   AF-A0A7C1P2R5-F1
#
_cell.length_a   1.000
_cell.length_b   1.000
_cell.length_c   1.000
_cell.angle_alpha   90.00
_cell.angle_beta   90.00
_cell.angle_gamma   90.00
#
_symmetry.space_group_name_H-M   'P 1'
#
loop_
_entity.id
_entity.type
_entity.pdbx_description
1 polymer ?
#
loop_
_entity_poly.entity_id
_entity_poly.type
_entity_poly.pdbx_seq_one_letter_code
_entity_poly.pdbx_strand_id
1 'polypeptide(L)' 'MLEMIEIEIDHSVAFRISGKVTEGDMSLVLTEAKEKIESHGDIVLLEQIDSFDGIEIAAVIEEFKYLFEVGIS' A
#
# COMPACT_ATOMS: atom_id res chain seq x y z
N MET A 1 4.35 10.85 4.89
CA MET A 1 3.16 11.56 4.41
C MET A 1 2.63 10.73 3.26
N LEU A 2 1.38 10.29 3.36
CA LEU A 2 0.76 9.34 2.45
C LEU A 2 -0.44 9.99 1.74
N GLU A 3 -0.56 9.75 0.45
CA GLU A 3 -1.65 10.25 -0.40
C GLU A 3 -2.21 9.11 -1.23
N MET A 4 -3.52 8.87 -1.18
CA MET A 4 -4.19 7.90 -2.05
C MET A 4 -4.31 8.47 -3.46
N ILE A 5 -4.01 7.65 -4.47
CA ILE A 5 -4.11 8.01 -5.88
C ILE A 5 -5.27 7.23 -6.49
N GLU A 6 -6.15 7.92 -7.20
CA GLU A 6 -7.14 7.25 -8.06
C GLU A 6 -6.50 6.86 -9.38
N ILE A 7 -6.65 5.59 -9.75
CA ILE A 7 -6.28 5.07 -11.08
C ILE A 7 -7.47 4.32 -11.68
N GLU A 8 -7.53 4.24 -13.00
CA GLU A 8 -8.62 3.60 -13.75
C GLU A 8 -8.53 2.05 -13.71
N ILE A 9 -8.33 1.48 -12.52
CA ILE A 9 -8.31 0.04 -12.24
C ILE A 9 -9.13 -0.21 -10.97
N ASP A 10 -10.31 -0.82 -11.13
CA ASP A 10 -11.29 -0.98 -10.04
C ASP A 10 -10.74 -1.75 -8.82
N HIS A 11 -9.98 -2.82 -9.08
CA HIS A 11 -9.36 -3.68 -8.06
C HIS A 11 -7.95 -3.22 -7.67
N SER A 12 -7.67 -1.91 -7.74
CA SER A 12 -6.35 -1.38 -7.38
C SER A 12 -6.36 -0.52 -6.11
N VAL A 13 -5.23 -0.53 -5.43
CA VAL A 13 -4.87 0.42 -4.38
C VAL A 13 -3.59 1.12 -4.82
N ALA A 14 -3.68 2.42 -5.05
CA ALA A 14 -2.53 3.24 -5.42
C ALA A 14 -2.30 4.33 -4.38
N PHE A 15 -1.05 4.54 -4.01
CA PHE A 15 -0.70 5.59 -3.05
C PHE A 15 0.72 6.11 -3.28
N ARG A 16 0.94 7.35 -2.84
CA ARG A 16 2.22 8.05 -2.89
C ARG A 16 2.76 8.29 -1.49
N ILE A 17 4.06 8.07 -1.34
CA ILE A 17 4.85 8.39 -0.16
C ILE A 17 5.87 9.48 -0.51
N SER A 18 5.84 10.59 0.22
CA SER A 18 6.76 11.72 0.05
C SER A 18 7.62 12.04 1.29
N GLY A 19 7.68 11.11 2.25
CA GLY A 19 8.48 11.23 3.46
C GLY A 19 8.04 10.22 4.53
N LYS A 20 8.38 10.46 5.80
CA LYS A 20 8.05 9.53 6.89
C LYS A 20 6.55 9.21 6.96
N VAL A 21 6.20 7.93 6.88
CA VAL A 21 4.84 7.41 7.07
C VAL A 21 4.71 6.81 8.46
N THR A 22 3.48 6.79 8.97
CA THR A 22 3.12 6.24 10.28
C THR A 22 2.35 4.94 10.11
N GLU A 23 2.23 4.16 11.19
CA GLU A 23 1.39 2.95 11.20
C GLU A 23 -0.08 3.27 10.84
N GLY A 24 -0.58 4.44 11.23
CA GLY A 24 -1.93 4.89 10.88
C GLY A 24 -2.10 5.15 9.39
N ASP A 25 -1.09 5.71 8.73
CA ASP A 25 -1.10 5.91 7.27
C ASP A 25 -1.19 4.56 6.54
N MET A 26 -0.41 3.58 7.00
CA MET A 26 -0.39 2.25 6.40
C MET A 26 -1.64 1.43 6.71
N SER A 27 -2.25 1.64 7.87
CA SER A 27 -3.54 1.03 8.21
C SER A 27 -4.65 1.41 7.21
N LEU A 28 -4.59 2.61 6.64
CA LEU A 28 -5.53 3.05 5.60
C LEU A 28 -5.34 2.23 4.30
N VAL A 29 -4.10 2.08 3.85
CA VAL A 29 -3.75 1.28 2.66
C VAL A 29 -4.20 -0.17 2.82
N LEU A 30 -3.91 -0.77 3.98
CA LEU A 30 -4.28 -2.16 4.27
C LEU A 30 -5.79 -2.36 4.36
N THR A 31 -6.54 -1.38 4.88
CA THR A 31 -8.01 -1.45 4.94
C THR A 31 -8.60 -1.43 3.53
N GLU A 32 -8.17 -0.50 2.68
CA GLU A 32 -8.62 -0.40 1.29
C GLU A 32 -8.25 -1.67 0.49
N ALA A 33 -7.04 -2.18 0.68
CA ALA A 33 -6.57 -3.42 0.06
C ALA A 33 -7.46 -4.61 0.44
N LYS A 34 -7.79 -4.75 1.73
CA LYS A 34 -8.64 -5.82 2.23
C LYS A 34 -10.04 -5.75 1.63
N GLU A 35 -10.67 -4.57 1.62
CA GLU A 35 -12.01 -4.38 1.04
C GLU A 35 -12.04 -4.75 -0.45
N LYS A 36 -11.00 -4.39 -1.21
CA LYS A 36 -10.89 -4.70 -2.63
C LYS A 36 -10.62 -6.19 -2.89
N ILE A 37 -9.77 -6.85 -2.09
CA ILE A 37 -9.54 -8.30 -2.17
C ILE A 37 -10.82 -9.07 -1.88
N GLU A 38 -11.57 -8.68 -0.84
CA GLU A 38 -12.85 -9.31 -0.50
C GLU A 38 -13.88 -9.19 -1.64
N SER A 39 -13.81 -8.11 -2.42
CA SER A 39 -14.73 -7.83 -3.53
C SER A 39 -14.30 -8.44 -4.87
N HIS A 40 -13.00 -8.53 -5.15
CA HIS A 40 -12.47 -8.91 -6.47
C HIS A 40 -11.69 -10.23 -6.48
N GLY A 41 -11.24 -10.73 -5.33
CA GLY A 41 -10.43 -11.94 -5.19
C GLY A 41 -8.92 -11.68 -5.26
N ASP A 42 -8.50 -10.67 -6.03
CA ASP A 42 -7.13 -10.19 -6.16
C ASP A 42 -7.09 -8.66 -6.22
N ILE A 43 -5.90 -8.07 -6.01
CA ILE A 43 -5.69 -6.63 -6.13
C ILE A 43 -4.37 -6.28 -6.81
N VAL A 44 -4.35 -5.10 -7.42
CA VAL A 44 -3.13 -4.46 -7.91
C VAL A 44 -2.69 -3.38 -6.92
N LEU A 45 -1.44 -3.46 -6.45
CA LEU A 45 -0.84 -2.44 -5.60
C LEU A 45 0.13 -1.57 -6.41
N LEU A 46 -0.04 -0.26 -6.34
CA LEU A 46 0.89 0.72 -6.89
C LEU A 46 1.39 1.64 -5.78
N GLU A 47 2.67 1.56 -5.49
CA GLU A 47 3.35 2.46 -4.56
C GLU A 47 4.25 3.43 -5.34
N GLN A 48 4.01 4.73 -5.20
CA GLN A 48 4.92 5.77 -5.68
C GLN A 48 5.74 6.34 -4.53
N ILE A 49 7.06 6.26 -4.60
CA ILE A 49 7.96 6.84 -3.59
C ILE A 49 8.68 8.05 -4.19
N ASP A 50 8.41 9.25 -3.67
CA ASP A 50 9.02 10.50 -4.15
C ASP A 50 10.42 10.73 -3.54
N SER A 51 10.70 10.21 -2.35
CA SER A 51 12.03 10.26 -1.73
C SER A 51 12.23 9.20 -0.65
N PHE A 52 13.42 8.63 -0.56
CA PHE A 52 13.80 7.71 0.54
C PHE A 52 14.33 8.42 1.79
N ASP A 53 14.44 9.75 1.78
CA ASP A 53 14.88 10.52 2.94
C ASP A 53 13.85 10.40 4.08
N GLY A 54 14.18 9.61 5.09
CA GLY A 54 13.30 9.32 6.23
C GLY A 54 12.32 8.16 6.02
N ILE A 55 12.45 7.39 4.94
CA ILE A 55 11.79 6.08 4.78
C ILE A 55 12.78 5.03 5.26
N GLU A 56 12.47 4.37 6.38
CA GLU A 56 13.15 3.14 6.73
C GLU A 56 12.69 2.08 5.72
N ILE A 57 13.51 1.82 4.69
CA ILE A 57 13.26 0.81 3.64
C ILE A 57 12.86 -0.56 4.24
N ALA A 58 13.28 -0.83 5.48
CA ALA A 58 12.86 -2.01 6.25
C ALA A 58 11.34 -2.06 6.51
N ALA A 59 10.69 -0.93 6.81
CA ALA A 59 9.25 -0.88 7.08
C ALA A 59 8.43 -1.22 5.83
N VAL A 60 8.80 -0.65 4.67
CA VAL A 60 8.17 -0.96 3.38
C VAL A 60 8.34 -2.46 3.04
N ILE A 61 9.53 -3.02 3.26
CA ILE A 61 9.80 -4.45 2.99
C ILE A 61 9.00 -5.38 3.93
N GLU A 62 8.77 -5.01 5.18
CA GLU A 62 7.92 -5.80 6.09
C GLU A 62 6.46 -5.82 5.66
N GLU A 63 5.95 -4.73 5.08
CA GLU A 63 4.58 -4.69 4.55
C GLU A 63 4.41 -5.58 3.32
N PHE A 64 5.37 -5.60 2.40
CA PHE A 64 5.35 -6.55 1.30
C PHE A 64 5.35 -8.00 1.80
N LYS A 65 6.07 -8.33 2.87
CA LYS A 65 6.03 -9.66 3.48
C LYS A 65 4.64 -9.99 4.04
N TYR A 66 3.99 -9.05 4.71
CA TYR A 66 2.64 -9.26 5.21
C TYR A 66 1.63 -9.50 4.07
N LEU A 67 1.74 -8.74 2.97
CA LEU A 67 0.90 -8.92 1.78
C LEU A 67 1.07 -10.30 1.14
N PHE A 68 2.30 -10.82 1.08
CA PHE A 68 2.56 -12.20 0.67
C PHE A 68 2.00 -13.24 1.67
N GLU A 69 2.06 -12.97 2.97
CA GLU A 69 1.52 -13.87 4.00
C GLU A 69 -0.01 -13.96 3.98
N VAL A 70 -0.71 -12.90 3.57
CA VAL A 70 -2.18 -12.89 3.43
C VAL A 70 -2.70 -13.41 2.08
N GLY A 71 -1.81 -13.92 1.23
CA GLY A 71 -2.19 -14.68 0.02
C GLY A 71 -2.39 -13.84 -1.25
N ILE A 72 -1.85 -12.62 -1.29
CA ILE A 72 -1.81 -11.80 -2.50
C ILE A 72 -0.64 -12.29 -3.36
N SER A 73 -0.92 -12.85 -4.54
CA SER A 73 0.08 -13.33 -5.52
C SER A 73 0.00 -12.61 -6.84
#